data_AF-A0A533X7R9-F1
#
_entry.id   AF-A0A533X7R9-F1
#
_cell.length_a   1.000
_cell.length_b   1.000
_cell.length_c   1.000
_cell.angle_alpha   90.00
_cell.angle_beta   90.00
_cell.angle_gamma   90.00
#
_symmetry.space_group_name_H-M   'P 1'
#
loop_
_entity.id
_entity.type
_entity.pdbx_description
1 polymer ?
#
loop_
_entity_poly.entity_id
_entity_poly.type
_entity_poly.pdbx_seq_one_letter_code
_entity_poly.pdbx_strand_id
1 'polypeptide(L)'
;MAGSVSSRHPAGLHVSLHLYLGAGTRSVGQVPLARTSFRPGTTGEAPGPVPPTLVGSLLAFVAVFGLWGATNWVPTLVRELPDLQGLDRAVLSTYVSYAIMALNLGALGGYFCFGPLADRFGRRPIFALMCAGSLVMLPITFLTPHAYVDVLLLLPVLGFFNNGIFSGFPIYLPELYPTSLRATGAGFCFNAGRILASTGPLLTGFLVTSLGSFGRAASAVALIYLVGLAILPFAPETRGQPLPD
;
A
#
# COMPACT_ATOMS: atom_id res chain seq x y z
N MET A 1 8.47 62.75 45.12
CA MET A 1 8.69 61.32 44.86
C MET A 1 7.51 60.80 44.05
N ALA A 2 7.81 60.03 42.99
CA ALA A 2 6.90 59.30 42.11
C ALA A 2 5.94 60.13 41.22
N GLY A 3 6.38 60.41 39.98
CA GLY A 3 5.53 60.80 38.86
C GLY A 3 6.14 60.22 37.58
N SER A 4 5.38 59.34 36.93
CA SER A 4 5.81 58.32 35.98
C SER A 4 6.27 58.83 34.61
N VAL A 5 7.20 58.06 34.03
CA VAL A 5 7.78 58.21 32.69
C VAL A 5 6.72 57.97 31.61
N SER A 6 6.55 58.99 30.78
CA SER A 6 5.86 58.95 29.49
C SER A 6 6.81 58.36 28.43
N SER A 7 6.41 57.27 27.78
CA SER A 7 7.04 56.84 26.52
C SER A 7 5.96 56.46 25.51
N ARG A 8 6.10 57.08 24.34
CA ARG A 8 5.23 56.99 23.17
C ARG A 8 5.43 55.65 22.48
N HIS A 9 4.37 55.04 21.95
CA HIS A 9 4.41 54.31 20.68
C HIS A 9 3.12 54.53 19.88
N PRO A 10 3.20 54.52 18.54
CA PRO A 10 2.34 55.31 17.66
C PRO A 10 1.13 54.58 17.10
N ALA A 11 0.28 55.41 16.51
CA ALA A 11 -0.90 55.13 15.71
C ALA A 11 -0.70 54.20 14.50
N GLY A 12 -1.83 53.66 14.03
CA GLY A 12 -1.99 52.95 12.76
C GLY A 12 -3.03 51.84 12.89
N LEU A 13 -4.32 52.12 13.12
CA LEU A 13 -5.30 52.76 12.23
C LEU A 13 -5.73 51.86 11.05
N HIS A 14 -6.92 51.27 11.24
CA HIS A 14 -7.97 50.92 10.27
C HIS A 14 -7.78 49.72 9.33
N VAL A 15 -8.62 48.69 9.55
CA VAL A 15 -9.44 48.11 8.46
C VAL A 15 -10.85 47.76 8.98
N SER A 16 -11.80 48.60 8.56
CA SER A 16 -13.24 48.42 8.31
C SER A 16 -13.97 47.17 8.83
N LEU A 17 -14.75 47.36 9.91
CA LEU A 17 -15.89 46.50 10.24
C LEU A 17 -17.12 47.02 9.48
N HIS A 18 -17.28 46.59 8.22
CA HIS A 18 -18.50 46.85 7.45
C HIS A 18 -19.61 45.91 7.95
N LEU A 19 -20.58 46.49 8.63
CA LEU A 19 -21.87 45.93 9.01
C LEU A 19 -22.51 45.13 7.85
N TYR A 20 -22.62 43.81 8.02
CA TYR A 20 -23.53 42.95 7.26
C TYR A 20 -24.87 42.88 8.01
N LEU A 21 -25.71 43.90 7.85
CA LEU A 21 -27.15 43.81 8.13
C LEU A 21 -27.88 43.75 6.78
N GLY A 22 -28.23 42.54 6.35
CA GLY A 22 -29.07 42.35 5.18
C GLY A 22 -28.89 41.00 4.47
N ALA A 23 -29.39 39.92 5.06
CA ALA A 23 -29.81 38.73 4.28
C ALA A 23 -30.71 37.85 5.16
N GLY A 24 -31.89 37.52 4.63
CA GLY A 24 -33.03 37.01 5.38
C GLY A 24 -32.85 35.69 6.10
N THR A 25 -33.72 35.50 7.09
CA THR A 25 -33.99 34.26 7.80
C THR A 25 -34.54 33.20 6.85
N ARG A 26 -33.67 32.49 6.14
CA ARG A 26 -34.06 31.24 5.49
C ARG A 26 -34.23 30.18 6.57
N SER A 27 -35.49 29.78 6.76
CA SER A 27 -35.89 28.54 7.44
C SER A 27 -34.92 27.42 7.08
N VAL A 28 -34.20 26.90 8.08
CA VAL A 28 -33.41 25.67 7.96
C VAL A 28 -34.42 24.57 7.66
N GLY A 29 -34.56 24.23 6.38
CA GLY A 29 -35.37 23.11 5.94
C GLY A 29 -34.87 21.85 6.63
N GLN A 30 -35.79 21.09 7.22
CA GLN A 30 -35.50 19.77 7.77
C GLN A 30 -34.84 18.93 6.67
N VAL A 31 -33.55 18.60 6.86
CA VAL A 31 -32.88 17.60 6.03
C VAL A 31 -33.65 16.30 6.24
N PRO A 32 -34.27 15.71 5.20
CA PRO A 32 -34.93 14.43 5.35
C PRO A 32 -33.87 13.41 5.80
N LEU A 33 -34.05 12.81 6.98
CA LEU A 33 -33.29 11.64 7.37
C LEU A 33 -33.64 10.53 6.36
N ALA A 34 -32.84 10.40 5.31
CA ALA A 34 -32.87 9.27 4.43
C ALA A 34 -32.59 8.04 5.30
N ARG A 35 -33.66 7.33 5.67
CA ARG A 35 -33.56 6.01 6.29
C ARG A 35 -32.83 5.14 5.27
N THR A 36 -31.54 4.92 5.47
CA THR A 36 -30.83 3.81 4.84
C THR A 36 -31.46 2.54 5.37
N SER A 37 -32.55 2.11 4.74
CA SER A 37 -33.07 0.78 4.93
C SER A 37 -32.02 -0.17 4.38
N PHE A 38 -31.16 -0.69 5.26
CA PHE A 38 -30.40 -1.89 4.98
C PHE A 38 -31.43 -2.96 4.61
N ARG A 39 -31.56 -3.25 3.32
CA ARG A 39 -32.39 -4.34 2.82
C ARG A 39 -31.56 -5.61 2.99
N PRO A 40 -31.92 -6.52 3.90
CA PRO A 40 -31.35 -7.85 3.90
C PRO A 40 -31.84 -8.52 2.62
N GLY A 41 -30.93 -8.87 1.72
CA GLY A 41 -31.27 -9.61 0.50
C GLY A 41 -31.87 -10.96 0.86
N THR A 42 -33.08 -11.23 0.37
CA THR A 42 -33.71 -12.55 0.41
C THR A 42 -33.33 -13.37 -0.83
N THR A 43 -33.22 -14.68 -0.62
CA THR A 43 -33.19 -15.82 -1.58
C THR A 43 -31.88 -16.16 -2.29
N GLY A 44 -31.34 -17.34 -1.95
CA GLY A 44 -30.31 -18.09 -2.71
C GLY A 44 -28.93 -18.13 -2.03
N GLU A 45 -28.70 -19.12 -1.19
CA GLU A 45 -27.54 -19.25 -0.29
C GLU A 45 -26.21 -19.45 -1.05
N ALA A 46 -25.56 -18.34 -1.40
CA ALA A 46 -24.12 -18.25 -1.63
C ALA A 46 -23.44 -17.82 -0.31
N PRO A 47 -22.14 -18.13 -0.10
CA PRO A 47 -21.43 -17.70 1.11
C PRO A 47 -21.61 -16.19 1.29
N GLY A 48 -22.05 -15.76 2.48
CA GLY A 48 -22.35 -14.35 2.75
C GLY A 48 -21.19 -13.42 2.32
N PRO A 49 -21.47 -12.17 1.91
CA PRO A 49 -20.46 -11.28 1.40
C PRO A 49 -19.38 -11.04 2.47
N VAL A 50 -18.13 -11.40 2.15
CA VAL A 50 -16.98 -11.14 3.02
C VAL A 50 -16.91 -9.62 3.28
N PRO A 51 -16.74 -9.17 4.54
CA PRO A 51 -16.72 -7.74 4.84
C PRO A 51 -15.65 -7.02 4.00
N PRO A 52 -15.95 -5.88 3.35
CA PRO A 52 -14.99 -5.13 2.55
C PRO A 52 -13.72 -4.77 3.33
N THR A 53 -13.86 -4.53 4.64
CA THR A 53 -12.74 -4.28 5.56
C THR A 53 -11.82 -5.48 5.70
N LEU A 54 -12.36 -6.70 5.76
CA LEU A 54 -11.54 -7.91 5.86
C LEU A 54 -10.78 -8.15 4.56
N VAL A 55 -11.46 -8.04 3.42
CA VAL A 55 -10.84 -8.14 2.09
C VAL A 55 -9.73 -7.10 1.94
N GLY A 56 -10.03 -5.82 2.21
CA GLY A 56 -9.07 -4.72 2.09
C GLY A 56 -7.87 -4.88 3.02
N SER A 57 -8.09 -5.30 4.26
CA SER A 57 -7.02 -5.53 5.24
C SER A 57 -6.12 -6.70 4.86
N LEU A 58 -6.69 -7.80 4.38
CA LEU A 58 -5.91 -8.97 3.97
C LEU A 58 -5.15 -8.72 2.66
N LEU A 59 -5.75 -8.01 1.71
CA LEU A 59 -5.05 -7.61 0.49
C LEU A 59 -3.89 -6.66 0.81
N ALA A 60 -4.10 -5.70 1.72
CA ALA A 60 -3.05 -4.82 2.22
C ALA A 60 -1.97 -5.60 2.97
N PHE A 61 -2.34 -6.59 3.80
CA PHE A 61 -1.39 -7.47 4.46
C PHE A 61 -0.48 -8.18 3.47
N VAL A 62 -1.04 -8.84 2.46
CA VAL A 62 -0.28 -9.57 1.43
C VAL A 62 0.71 -8.64 0.72
N ALA A 63 0.26 -7.48 0.28
CA ALA A 63 1.11 -6.52 -0.40
C ALA A 63 2.20 -5.96 0.51
N VAL A 64 1.87 -5.51 1.73
CA VAL A 64 2.84 -4.94 2.66
C VAL A 64 3.89 -5.98 3.05
N PHE A 65 3.45 -7.21 3.32
CA PHE A 65 4.34 -8.32 3.66
C PHE A 65 5.36 -8.56 2.54
N GLY A 66 4.91 -8.62 1.29
CA GLY A 66 5.79 -8.81 0.14
C GLY A 66 6.69 -7.60 -0.14
N LEU A 67 6.17 -6.37 -0.03
CA LEU A 67 6.94 -5.14 -0.19
C LEU A 67 8.08 -5.06 0.84
N TRP A 68 7.76 -5.23 2.13
CA TRP A 68 8.74 -5.17 3.20
C TRP A 68 9.70 -6.34 3.13
N GLY A 69 9.22 -7.54 2.80
CA GLY A 69 10.07 -8.70 2.59
C GLY A 69 11.10 -8.44 1.50
N ALA A 70 10.66 -8.25 0.26
CA ALA A 70 11.56 -8.03 -0.87
C ALA A 70 12.56 -6.89 -0.60
N THR A 71 12.08 -5.73 -0.14
CA THR A 71 12.93 -4.55 0.08
C THR A 71 13.96 -4.77 1.18
N ASN A 72 13.59 -5.41 2.29
CA ASN A 72 14.51 -5.65 3.41
C ASN A 72 15.49 -6.80 3.13
N TRP A 73 15.18 -7.67 2.17
CA TRP A 73 15.97 -8.86 1.86
C TRP A 73 16.91 -8.69 0.68
N VAL A 74 16.68 -7.72 -0.22
CA VAL A 74 17.65 -7.37 -1.28
C VAL A 74 19.06 -7.15 -0.74
N PRO A 75 19.28 -6.41 0.38
CA PRO A 75 20.62 -6.25 0.93
C PRO A 75 21.27 -7.58 1.32
N THR A 76 20.52 -8.53 1.88
CA THR A 76 21.05 -9.84 2.25
C THR A 76 21.37 -10.67 1.01
N LEU A 77 20.46 -10.70 0.03
CA LEU A 77 20.67 -11.38 -1.25
C LEU A 77 21.97 -10.91 -1.92
N VAL A 78 22.18 -9.60 -2.04
CA VAL A 78 23.38 -9.04 -2.68
C VAL A 78 24.66 -9.37 -1.90
N ARG A 79 24.60 -9.37 -0.56
CA ARG A 79 25.77 -9.68 0.27
C ARG A 79 26.16 -11.16 0.27
N GLU A 80 25.22 -12.04 -0.03
CA GLU A 80 25.46 -13.49 -0.10
C GLU A 80 25.96 -13.96 -1.48
N LEU A 81 25.94 -13.08 -2.50
CA LEU A 81 26.39 -13.43 -3.85
C LEU A 81 27.87 -13.82 -3.88
N PRO A 82 28.23 -14.95 -4.52
CA PRO A 82 29.61 -15.44 -4.62
C PRO A 82 30.60 -14.40 -5.16
N ASP A 83 30.21 -13.67 -6.21
CA ASP A 83 31.08 -12.70 -6.90
C ASP A 83 31.43 -11.47 -6.05
N LEU A 84 30.69 -11.24 -4.97
CA LEU A 84 30.87 -10.08 -4.09
C LEU A 84 31.51 -10.47 -2.75
N GLN A 85 31.81 -11.76 -2.55
CA GLN A 85 32.48 -12.23 -1.33
C GLN A 85 33.93 -11.73 -1.29
N GLY A 86 34.34 -11.19 -0.14
CA GLY A 86 35.70 -10.67 0.07
C GLY A 86 35.93 -9.22 -0.35
N LEU A 87 34.93 -8.54 -0.92
CA LEU A 87 35.00 -7.10 -1.16
C LEU A 87 34.96 -6.30 0.15
N ASP A 88 35.54 -5.09 0.11
CA ASP A 88 35.44 -4.16 1.24
C ASP A 88 33.97 -3.74 1.50
N ARG A 89 33.65 -3.45 2.76
CA ARG A 89 32.28 -3.11 3.18
C ARG A 89 31.77 -1.84 2.50
N ALA A 90 32.63 -0.86 2.25
CA ALA A 90 32.23 0.37 1.58
C ALA A 90 31.81 0.10 0.13
N VAL A 91 32.59 -0.74 -0.57
CA VAL A 91 32.28 -1.17 -1.94
C VAL A 91 30.97 -1.96 -1.95
N LEU A 92 30.82 -2.96 -1.07
CA LEU A 92 29.62 -3.79 -0.99
C LEU A 92 28.34 -2.97 -0.72
N SER A 93 28.43 -1.92 0.11
CA SER A 93 27.31 -1.00 0.36
C SER A 93 26.86 -0.28 -0.90
N THR A 94 27.79 0.09 -1.79
CA THR A 94 27.48 0.68 -3.09
C THR A 94 26.73 -0.29 -4.01
N TYR A 95 27.16 -1.55 -4.07
CA TYR A 95 26.46 -2.61 -4.83
C TYR A 95 25.03 -2.85 -4.32
N VAL A 96 24.84 -2.87 -3.00
CA VAL A 96 23.50 -2.96 -2.38
C VAL A 96 22.65 -1.74 -2.77
N SER A 97 23.23 -0.55 -2.75
CA SER A 97 22.53 0.69 -3.10
C SER A 97 22.03 0.68 -4.54
N TYR A 98 22.88 0.26 -5.49
CA TYR A 98 22.47 0.12 -6.90
C TYR A 98 21.39 -0.94 -7.10
N ALA A 99 21.46 -2.06 -6.38
CA ALA A 99 20.42 -3.08 -6.42
C ALA A 99 19.06 -2.56 -5.92
N ILE A 100 19.05 -1.82 -4.80
CA ILE A 100 17.84 -1.18 -4.28
C ILE A 100 17.33 -0.11 -5.26
N MET A 101 18.21 0.66 -5.90
CA MET A 101 17.80 1.61 -6.95
C MET A 101 17.13 0.88 -8.12
N ALA A 102 17.69 -0.23 -8.59
CA ALA A 102 17.10 -1.05 -9.65
C ALA A 102 15.70 -1.56 -9.27
N LEU A 103 15.53 -2.07 -8.04
CA LEU A 103 14.21 -2.46 -7.51
C LEU A 103 13.21 -1.29 -7.52
N ASN A 104 13.64 -0.10 -7.09
CA ASN A 104 12.77 1.09 -7.04
C ASN A 104 12.45 1.66 -8.43
N LEU A 105 13.36 1.57 -9.39
CA LEU A 105 13.08 1.91 -10.80
C LEU A 105 11.97 1.03 -11.36
N GLY A 106 12.01 -0.27 -11.07
CA GLY A 106 10.92 -1.18 -11.35
C GLY A 106 9.60 -0.78 -10.69
N ALA A 107 9.65 -0.48 -9.39
CA ALA A 107 8.50 -0.03 -8.60
C ALA A 107 7.83 1.21 -9.18
N LEU A 108 8.62 2.20 -9.61
CA LEU A 108 8.13 3.40 -10.28
C LEU A 108 7.33 3.04 -11.53
N GLY A 109 7.84 2.15 -12.38
CA GLY A 109 7.10 1.63 -13.52
C GLY A 109 5.77 1.00 -13.12
N GLY A 110 5.77 0.16 -12.08
CA GLY A 110 4.56 -0.46 -11.54
C GLY A 110 3.53 0.57 -11.06
N TYR A 111 3.98 1.61 -10.34
CA TYR A 111 3.12 2.68 -9.84
C TYR A 111 2.45 3.48 -10.96
N PHE A 112 3.19 3.79 -12.03
CA PHE A 112 2.62 4.51 -13.18
C PHE A 112 1.70 3.64 -14.04
N CYS A 113 1.97 2.34 -14.12
CA CYS A 113 1.17 1.43 -14.95
C CYS A 113 -0.14 0.97 -14.28
N PHE A 114 -0.18 0.85 -12.95
CA PHE A 114 -1.33 0.25 -12.26
C PHE A 114 -2.65 0.98 -12.55
N GLY A 115 -2.71 2.31 -12.36
CA GLY A 115 -3.93 3.10 -12.52
C GLY A 115 -4.55 2.95 -13.92
N PRO A 116 -3.82 3.28 -15.00
CA PRO A 116 -4.31 3.12 -16.37
C PRO A 116 -4.74 1.68 -16.71
N LEU A 117 -4.00 0.69 -16.22
CA LEU A 117 -4.37 -0.73 -16.40
C LEU A 117 -5.65 -1.08 -15.64
N ALA A 118 -5.80 -0.59 -14.39
CA ALA A 118 -6.96 -0.86 -13.55
C ALA A 118 -8.23 -0.18 -14.08
N ASP A 119 -8.10 0.98 -14.73
CA ASP A 119 -9.21 1.63 -15.42
C ASP A 119 -9.59 0.92 -16.72
N ARG A 120 -8.61 0.35 -17.42
CA ARG A 120 -8.85 -0.38 -18.67
C ARG A 120 -9.35 -1.81 -18.50
N PHE A 121 -8.89 -2.53 -17.47
CA PHE A 121 -9.17 -3.95 -17.26
C PHE A 121 -10.02 -4.24 -16.01
N GLY A 122 -10.09 -3.31 -15.05
CA GLY A 122 -10.72 -3.53 -13.74
C GLY A 122 -9.69 -3.64 -12.62
N ARG A 123 -10.11 -3.42 -11.38
CA ARG A 123 -9.20 -3.43 -10.22
C ARG A 123 -8.78 -4.86 -9.88
N ARG A 124 -9.73 -5.81 -9.84
CA ARG A 124 -9.46 -7.23 -9.51
C ARG A 124 -8.40 -7.88 -10.40
N PRO A 125 -8.49 -7.85 -11.75
CA PRO A 125 -7.52 -8.55 -12.60
C PRO A 125 -6.12 -7.94 -12.52
N ILE A 126 -6.00 -6.63 -12.29
CA ILE A 126 -4.69 -5.99 -12.14
C ILE A 126 -4.06 -6.34 -10.81
N PHE A 127 -4.81 -6.39 -9.70
CA PHE A 127 -4.29 -6.97 -8.46
C PHE A 127 -3.88 -8.44 -8.64
N ALA A 128 -4.66 -9.24 -9.38
CA ALA A 128 -4.30 -10.64 -9.65
C ALA A 128 -3.01 -10.75 -10.45
N LEU A 129 -2.84 -9.92 -11.49
CA LEU A 129 -1.62 -9.86 -12.30
C LEU A 129 -0.40 -9.50 -11.44
N MET A 130 -0.53 -8.48 -10.58
CA MET A 130 0.56 -8.06 -9.70
C MET A 130 0.90 -9.17 -8.69
N CYS A 131 -0.09 -9.77 -8.03
CA CYS A 131 0.13 -10.90 -7.12
C CYS A 131 0.79 -12.10 -7.82
N ALA A 132 0.32 -12.48 -9.01
CA ALA A 132 0.88 -13.59 -9.77
C ALA A 132 2.32 -13.29 -10.23
N GLY A 133 2.58 -12.07 -10.70
CA GLY A 133 3.92 -11.62 -11.04
C GLY A 133 4.87 -11.67 -9.84
N SER A 134 4.43 -11.21 -8.67
CA SER A 134 5.23 -11.28 -7.44
C SER A 134 5.47 -12.71 -6.95
N LEU A 135 4.45 -13.57 -7.02
CA LEU A 135 4.54 -14.99 -6.67
C LEU A 135 5.63 -15.71 -7.47
N VAL A 136 5.78 -15.36 -8.75
CA VAL A 136 6.77 -15.96 -9.66
C VAL A 136 8.13 -15.28 -9.53
N MET A 137 8.16 -13.95 -9.48
CA MET A 137 9.42 -13.19 -9.50
C MET A 137 10.22 -13.30 -8.21
N LEU A 138 9.59 -13.45 -7.04
CA LEU A 138 10.32 -13.64 -5.78
C LEU A 138 11.19 -14.91 -5.82
N PRO A 139 10.66 -16.12 -6.05
CA PRO A 139 11.48 -17.32 -6.16
C PRO A 139 12.55 -17.22 -7.23
N ILE A 140 12.22 -16.67 -8.41
CA ILE A 140 13.18 -16.48 -9.49
C ILE A 140 14.35 -15.60 -9.02
N THR A 141 14.08 -14.51 -8.31
CA THR A 141 15.10 -13.54 -7.88
C THR A 141 15.96 -14.06 -6.73
N PHE A 142 15.41 -14.89 -5.84
CA PHE A 142 16.08 -15.34 -4.62
C PHE A 142 16.68 -16.76 -4.71
N LEU A 143 16.33 -17.58 -5.71
CA LEU A 143 16.87 -18.94 -5.87
C LEU A 143 17.78 -19.13 -7.08
N THR A 144 17.60 -18.34 -8.14
CA THR A 144 18.26 -18.55 -9.44
C THR A 144 19.59 -17.82 -9.60
N PRO A 145 19.74 -16.56 -9.16
CA PRO A 145 20.93 -15.78 -9.51
C PRO A 145 22.18 -16.27 -8.78
N HIS A 146 23.24 -16.48 -9.56
CA HIS A 146 24.58 -16.73 -9.04
C HIS A 146 25.52 -15.54 -9.25
N ALA A 147 25.15 -14.62 -10.15
CA ALA A 147 25.91 -13.42 -10.47
C ALA A 147 25.14 -12.14 -10.12
N TYR A 148 25.88 -11.06 -9.82
CA TYR A 148 25.29 -9.76 -9.48
C TYR A 148 24.50 -9.13 -10.63
N VAL A 149 24.96 -9.35 -11.87
CA VAL A 149 24.30 -8.82 -13.08
C VAL A 149 22.88 -9.38 -13.21
N ASP A 150 22.68 -10.67 -12.95
CA ASP A 150 21.36 -11.31 -13.01
C ASP A 150 20.40 -10.68 -12.00
N VAL A 151 20.89 -10.45 -10.76
CA VAL A 151 20.12 -9.76 -9.72
C VAL A 151 19.72 -8.36 -10.16
N LEU A 152 20.63 -7.59 -10.77
CA LEU A 152 20.34 -6.26 -11.27
C LEU A 152 19.27 -6.23 -12.38
N LEU A 153 19.19 -7.27 -13.20
CA LEU A 153 18.19 -7.39 -14.26
C LEU A 153 16.82 -7.85 -13.73
N LEU A 154 16.81 -8.72 -12.71
CA LEU A 154 15.59 -9.28 -12.13
C LEU A 154 14.91 -8.33 -11.14
N LEU A 155 15.68 -7.54 -10.37
CA LEU A 155 15.14 -6.64 -9.36
C LEU A 155 14.15 -5.59 -9.90
N PRO A 156 14.36 -4.94 -11.06
CA PRO A 156 13.36 -4.06 -11.64
C PRO A 156 12.04 -4.78 -11.93
N VAL A 157 12.09 -6.01 -12.46
CA VAL A 157 10.89 -6.80 -12.76
C VAL A 157 10.18 -7.19 -11.47
N LEU A 158 10.93 -7.63 -10.45
CA LEU A 158 10.38 -7.88 -9.12
C LEU A 158 9.72 -6.63 -8.55
N GLY A 159 10.40 -5.48 -8.61
CA GLY A 159 9.89 -4.20 -8.11
C GLY A 159 8.60 -3.76 -8.80
N PHE A 160 8.51 -3.97 -10.12
CA PHE A 160 7.30 -3.66 -10.88
C PHE A 160 6.08 -4.39 -10.33
N PHE A 161 6.16 -5.70 -10.10
CA PHE A 161 5.02 -6.47 -9.60
C PHE A 161 4.83 -6.34 -8.08
N ASN A 162 5.91 -6.58 -7.32
CA ASN A 162 5.90 -6.64 -5.85
C ASN A 162 5.65 -5.29 -5.19
N ASN A 163 6.26 -4.23 -5.71
CA ASN A 163 6.07 -2.90 -5.15
C ASN A 163 4.95 -2.18 -5.89
N GLY A 164 4.84 -2.32 -7.22
CA GLY A 164 3.80 -1.65 -8.01
C GLY A 164 2.37 -1.88 -7.54
N ILE A 165 2.07 -3.05 -6.97
CA ILE A 165 0.77 -3.38 -6.34
C ILE A 165 0.31 -2.33 -5.32
N PHE A 166 1.24 -1.61 -4.66
CA PHE A 166 0.91 -0.60 -3.66
C PHE A 166 0.12 0.58 -4.20
N SER A 167 0.33 0.93 -5.47
CA SER A 167 -0.41 2.02 -6.12
C SER A 167 -1.91 1.73 -6.25
N GLY A 168 -2.31 0.46 -6.14
CA GLY A 168 -3.72 0.08 -6.16
C GLY A 168 -4.49 0.42 -4.89
N PHE A 169 -3.85 0.41 -3.72
CA PHE A 169 -4.55 0.67 -2.45
C PHE A 169 -5.17 2.07 -2.32
N PRO A 170 -4.49 3.17 -2.68
CA PRO A 170 -5.11 4.49 -2.62
C PRO A 170 -6.26 4.67 -3.62
N ILE A 171 -6.38 3.79 -4.62
CA ILE A 171 -7.50 3.80 -5.58
C ILE A 171 -8.63 2.91 -5.06
N TYR A 172 -8.30 1.65 -4.77
CA TYR A 172 -9.28 0.60 -4.50
C TYR A 172 -9.89 0.67 -3.10
N LEU A 173 -9.10 0.91 -2.04
CA LEU A 173 -9.65 0.94 -0.68
C LEU A 173 -10.71 2.04 -0.51
N PRO A 174 -10.52 3.28 -1.01
CA PRO A 174 -11.54 4.31 -0.92
C PRO A 174 -12.85 3.99 -1.67
N GLU A 175 -12.79 3.19 -2.73
CA GLU A 175 -13.96 2.76 -3.51
C GLU A 175 -14.84 1.76 -2.75
N LEU A 176 -14.32 1.12 -1.69
CA LEU A 176 -15.06 0.15 -0.85
C LEU A 176 -16.00 0.78 0.18
N TYR A 177 -15.85 2.08 0.44
CA TYR A 177 -16.48 2.74 1.58
C TYR A 177 -17.31 3.96 1.17
N PRO A 178 -18.40 4.24 1.91
CA PRO A 178 -19.16 5.47 1.74
C PRO A 178 -18.29 6.69 2.03
N THR A 179 -18.65 7.83 1.45
CA THR A 179 -17.84 9.05 1.50
C THR A 179 -17.50 9.47 2.94
N SER A 180 -18.41 9.26 3.89
CA SER A 180 -18.23 9.56 5.32
C SER A 180 -17.16 8.71 6.02
N LEU A 181 -16.91 7.48 5.56
CA LEU A 181 -15.96 6.53 6.16
C LEU A 181 -14.76 6.23 5.27
N ARG A 182 -14.68 6.82 4.08
CA ARG A 182 -13.68 6.52 3.05
C ARG A 182 -12.24 6.60 3.55
N ALA A 183 -11.88 7.71 4.19
CA ALA A 183 -10.54 7.91 4.72
C ALA A 183 -10.24 6.95 5.90
N THR A 184 -11.18 6.81 6.82
CA THR A 184 -11.03 5.96 8.01
C THR A 184 -10.94 4.48 7.65
N GLY A 185 -11.80 4.00 6.74
CA GLY A 185 -11.82 2.61 6.28
C GLY A 185 -10.57 2.23 5.50
N ALA A 186 -10.14 3.10 4.58
CA ALA A 186 -8.89 2.89 3.84
C ALA A 186 -7.67 2.89 4.77
N GLY A 187 -7.60 3.87 5.69
CA GLY A 187 -6.54 3.96 6.70
C GLY A 187 -6.53 2.75 7.64
N PHE A 188 -7.69 2.28 8.09
CA PHE A 188 -7.80 1.10 8.95
C PHE A 188 -7.29 -0.16 8.23
N CYS A 189 -7.77 -0.43 7.01
CA CYS A 189 -7.37 -1.61 6.25
C CYS A 189 -5.86 -1.66 6.04
N PHE A 190 -5.29 -0.52 5.63
CA PHE A 190 -3.88 -0.44 5.34
C PHE A 190 -3.02 -0.64 6.60
N ASN A 191 -3.39 -0.01 7.72
CA ASN A 191 -2.64 -0.16 8.98
C ASN A 191 -2.82 -1.55 9.61
N ALA A 192 -4.01 -2.14 9.54
CA ALA A 192 -4.23 -3.53 9.95
C ALA A 192 -3.32 -4.48 9.16
N GLY A 193 -3.22 -4.28 7.84
CA GLY A 193 -2.29 -5.01 6.99
C GLY A 193 -0.83 -4.85 7.42
N ARG A 194 -0.40 -3.63 7.77
CA ARG A 194 0.95 -3.36 8.28
C ARG A 194 1.26 -4.02 9.62
N ILE A 195 0.30 -4.03 10.55
CA ILE A 195 0.46 -4.70 11.85
C ILE A 195 0.67 -6.20 11.63
N LEU A 196 -0.16 -6.84 10.80
CA LEU A 196 0.04 -8.24 10.43
C LEU A 196 1.39 -8.46 9.74
N ALA A 197 1.77 -7.56 8.84
CA ALA A 197 3.02 -7.67 8.09
C ALA A 197 4.29 -7.51 8.95
N SER A 198 4.19 -6.83 10.11
CA SER A 198 5.30 -6.69 11.05
C SER A 198 5.81 -8.02 11.61
N THR A 199 5.00 -9.09 11.53
CA THR A 199 5.41 -10.45 11.90
C THR A 199 6.33 -11.12 10.86
N GLY A 200 6.47 -10.52 9.67
CA GLY A 200 7.23 -11.09 8.55
C GLY A 200 8.71 -11.35 8.81
N PRO A 201 9.47 -10.42 9.41
CA PRO A 201 10.86 -10.68 9.78
C PRO A 201 11.02 -11.85 10.74
N LEU A 202 10.11 -12.00 11.72
CA LEU A 202 10.11 -13.13 12.66
C LEU A 202 9.83 -14.45 11.93
N LEU A 203 8.80 -14.47 11.07
CA LEU A 203 8.47 -15.66 10.26
C LEU A 203 9.64 -16.03 9.33
N THR A 204 10.28 -15.04 8.73
CA THR A 204 11.40 -15.26 7.82
C THR A 204 12.61 -15.79 8.57
N GLY A 205 12.95 -15.24 9.74
CA GLY A 205 14.00 -15.76 10.60
C GLY A 205 13.77 -17.23 10.96
N PHE A 206 12.54 -17.59 11.32
CA PHE A 206 12.15 -18.99 11.58
C PHE A 206 12.26 -19.88 10.33
N LEU A 207 11.88 -19.38 9.16
CA LEU A 207 12.01 -20.11 7.89
C LEU A 207 13.48 -20.31 7.50
N VAL A 208 14.35 -19.33 7.75
CA VAL A 208 15.79 -19.45 7.48
C VAL A 208 16.41 -20.55 8.32
N THR A 209 16.10 -20.62 9.62
CA THR A 209 16.61 -21.69 10.51
C THR A 209 16.06 -23.06 10.14
N SER A 210 14.79 -23.13 9.70
CA SER A 210 14.13 -24.40 9.36
C SER A 210 14.54 -24.93 7.97
N LEU A 211 14.72 -24.05 6.99
CA LEU A 211 15.02 -24.42 5.59
C LEU A 211 16.52 -24.41 5.28
N GLY A 212 17.35 -23.86 6.18
CA GLY A 212 18.80 -23.82 6.09
C GLY A 212 19.35 -22.89 5.00
N SER A 213 18.51 -22.07 4.37
CA SER A 213 18.91 -21.17 3.28
C SER A 213 18.00 -19.95 3.24
N PHE A 214 18.62 -18.77 3.12
CA PHE A 214 17.91 -17.50 2.99
C PHE A 214 17.06 -17.44 1.71
N GLY A 215 17.61 -17.87 0.57
CA GLY A 215 16.88 -17.92 -0.70
C GLY A 215 15.60 -18.76 -0.61
N ARG A 216 15.66 -19.92 0.07
CA ARG A 216 14.48 -20.78 0.30
C ARG A 216 13.44 -20.12 1.19
N ALA A 217 13.86 -19.45 2.26
CA ALA A 217 12.98 -18.73 3.17
C ALA A 217 12.27 -17.55 2.48
N ALA A 218 13.03 -16.71 1.76
CA ALA A 218 12.49 -15.59 0.99
C ALA A 218 11.52 -16.06 -0.11
N SER A 219 11.79 -17.22 -0.71
CA SER A 219 10.89 -17.82 -1.72
C SER A 219 9.63 -18.42 -1.12
N ALA A 220 9.72 -19.06 0.04
CA ALA A 220 8.56 -19.59 0.76
C ALA A 220 7.59 -18.47 1.15
N VAL A 221 8.11 -17.28 1.45
CA VAL A 221 7.29 -16.09 1.69
C VAL A 221 6.44 -15.72 0.47
N ALA A 222 6.91 -15.95 -0.76
CA ALA A 222 6.14 -15.63 -1.96
C ALA A 222 4.76 -16.32 -1.99
N LEU A 223 4.60 -17.44 -1.26
CA LEU A 223 3.32 -18.14 -1.10
C LEU A 223 2.24 -17.26 -0.46
N ILE A 224 2.59 -16.16 0.21
CA ILE A 224 1.62 -15.17 0.71
C ILE A 224 0.76 -14.59 -0.42
N TYR A 225 1.31 -14.50 -1.64
CA TYR A 225 0.57 -14.02 -2.80
C TYR A 225 -0.53 -14.99 -3.24
N LEU A 226 -0.45 -16.28 -2.90
CA LEU A 226 -1.57 -17.22 -3.08
C LEU A 226 -2.76 -16.83 -2.22
N VAL A 227 -2.52 -16.31 -1.01
CA VAL A 227 -3.59 -15.78 -0.14
C VAL A 227 -4.23 -14.57 -0.81
N GLY A 228 -3.43 -13.65 -1.36
CA GLY A 228 -3.93 -12.52 -2.15
C GLY A 228 -4.80 -12.97 -3.33
N LEU A 229 -4.32 -13.93 -4.11
CA LEU A 229 -5.06 -14.52 -5.23
C LEU A 229 -6.37 -15.20 -4.78
N ALA A 230 -6.36 -15.89 -3.64
CA ALA A 230 -7.54 -16.55 -3.09
C ALA A 230 -8.60 -15.56 -2.56
N ILE A 231 -8.19 -14.36 -2.13
CA ILE A 231 -9.11 -13.33 -1.61
C ILE A 231 -9.75 -12.50 -2.73
N LEU A 232 -9.05 -12.31 -3.86
CA LEU A 232 -9.52 -11.46 -4.97
C LEU A 232 -10.90 -11.81 -5.53
N PRO A 233 -11.35 -13.08 -5.62
CA PRO A 233 -12.72 -13.41 -6.02
C PRO A 233 -13.80 -12.75 -5.13
N PHE A 234 -13.50 -12.55 -3.85
CA PHE A 234 -14.39 -11.94 -2.86
C PHE A 234 -14.31 -10.41 -2.84
N ALA A 235 -13.30 -9.82 -3.48
CA ALA A 235 -13.02 -8.40 -3.43
C ALA A 235 -13.89 -7.62 -4.43
N PRO A 236 -14.90 -6.81 -4.06
CA PRO A 236 -15.87 -6.23 -5.02
C PRO A 236 -15.21 -5.50 -6.21
N GLU A 237 -15.68 -5.72 -7.44
CA GLU A 237 -15.17 -4.95 -8.60
C GLU A 237 -15.84 -3.58 -8.64
N THR A 238 -15.02 -2.54 -8.54
CA THR A 238 -15.43 -1.15 -8.38
C THR A 238 -15.36 -0.36 -9.68
N ARG A 239 -14.77 -0.91 -10.74
CA ARG A 239 -14.67 -0.23 -12.03
C ARG A 239 -16.05 0.13 -12.59
N GLY A 240 -16.23 1.42 -12.88
CA GLY A 240 -17.44 1.95 -13.53
C GLY A 240 -18.68 1.94 -12.64
N GLN A 241 -18.55 1.63 -11.35
CA GLN A 241 -19.64 1.69 -10.40
C GLN A 241 -19.70 3.09 -9.74
N PRO A 242 -20.91 3.58 -9.41
CA PRO A 242 -21.02 4.77 -8.59
C PRO A 242 -20.40 4.51 -7.21
N LEU A 243 -19.78 5.54 -6.65
CA LEU A 243 -19.24 5.46 -5.31
C LEU A 243 -20.38 5.24 -4.30
N PRO A 244 -20.19 4.42 -3.26
CA PRO A 244 -21.17 4.30 -2.19
C PRO A 244 -21.37 5.67 -1.50
N ASP A 245 -22.63 6.02 -1.21
CA ASP A 245 -23.02 7.24 -0.49
C ASP A 245 -23.06 7.02 1.03
#